data_AF-K0NJ11-F1
#
_entry.id   AF-K0NJ11-F1
#
_cell.length_a   1.000
_cell.length_b   1.000
_cell.length_c   1.000
_cell.angle_alpha   90.00
_cell.angle_beta   90.00
_cell.angle_gamma   90.00
#
_symmetry.space_group_name_H-M   'P 1'
#
loop_
_entity.id
_entity.type
_entity.pdbx_description
1 polymer ?
#
loop_
_entity_poly.entity_id
_entity_poly.type
_entity_poly.pdbx_seq_one_letter_code
_entity_poly.pdbx_strand_id
1 'polypeptide(L)'
;MICFKKKMVLTVTAIAVFFAITASVLFAHTLYMNVLDNEDGTVTVEGMFSTGSEASGLPLYLEDTKGEVIKKLKMDESGEITFKAPDVPYMIFLDGGPGHTLREEGPLNQ
;
A
#
# COMPACT_ATOMS: atom_id res chain seq x y z
N MET A 1 -16.63 -2.60 54.26
CA MET A 1 -17.08 -2.59 52.84
C MET A 1 -16.37 -1.57 51.93
N ILE A 2 -15.64 -0.58 52.45
CA ILE A 2 -14.95 0.47 51.66
C ILE A 2 -13.66 -0.03 50.95
N CYS A 3 -12.93 -0.96 51.57
CA CYS A 3 -11.68 -1.51 51.03
C CYS A 3 -11.89 -2.39 49.77
N PHE A 4 -13.01 -3.12 49.70
CA PHE A 4 -13.34 -3.98 48.55
C PHE A 4 -13.72 -3.17 47.30
N LYS A 5 -14.45 -2.06 47.49
CA LYS A 5 -14.82 -1.12 46.41
C LYS A 5 -13.59 -0.41 45.81
N LYS A 6 -12.61 -0.02 46.63
CA LYS A 6 -11.36 0.61 46.15
C LYS A 6 -10.49 -0.35 45.32
N LYS A 7 -10.39 -1.61 45.74
CA LYS A 7 -9.68 -2.65 44.96
C LYS A 7 -10.38 -2.92 43.63
N MET A 8 -11.72 -3.03 43.63
CA MET A 8 -12.52 -3.25 42.43
C MET A 8 -12.43 -2.10 41.42
N VAL A 9 -12.47 -0.84 41.89
CA VAL A 9 -12.29 0.34 41.02
C VAL A 9 -10.88 0.40 40.43
N LEU A 10 -9.84 0.08 41.22
CA LEU A 10 -8.46 0.04 40.71
C LEU A 10 -8.28 -1.00 39.59
N THR A 11 -8.87 -2.19 39.76
CA THR A 11 -8.80 -3.27 38.77
C THR A 11 -9.54 -2.92 37.48
N VAL A 12 -10.73 -2.32 37.58
CA VAL A 12 -11.52 -1.89 36.41
C VAL A 12 -10.80 -0.79 35.63
N THR A 13 -10.20 0.20 36.32
CA THR A 13 -9.42 1.25 35.67
C THR A 13 -8.17 0.69 34.98
N ALA A 14 -7.47 -0.25 35.60
CA ALA A 14 -6.30 -0.89 34.98
C ALA A 14 -6.65 -1.67 33.70
N ILE A 15 -7.79 -2.38 33.69
CA ILE A 15 -8.27 -3.10 32.50
C ILE A 15 -8.67 -2.10 31.39
N ALA A 16 -9.34 -0.99 31.74
CA ALA A 16 -9.72 0.03 30.77
C ALA A 16 -8.50 0.71 30.13
N VAL A 17 -7.44 0.98 30.91
CA VAL A 17 -6.19 1.54 30.41
C VAL A 17 -5.47 0.52 29.49
N PHE A 18 -5.46 -0.76 29.85
CA PHE A 18 -4.86 -1.80 29.01
C PHE A 18 -5.57 -1.92 27.64
N PHE A 19 -6.90 -1.92 27.62
CA PHE A 19 -7.68 -1.94 26.36
C PHE A 19 -7.52 -0.66 25.53
N ALA A 20 -7.32 0.50 26.17
CA ALA A 20 -7.05 1.75 25.44
C ALA A 20 -5.69 1.73 24.74
N ILE A 21 -4.69 1.05 25.30
CA ILE A 21 -3.33 0.97 24.73
C ILE A 21 -3.27 0.00 23.54
N THR A 22 -4.06 -1.08 23.54
CA THR A 22 -4.04 -2.09 22.46
C THR A 22 -4.85 -1.72 21.22
N ALA A 23 -5.60 -0.61 21.24
CA ALA A 23 -6.40 -0.18 20.09
C ALA A 23 -5.57 0.38 18.90
N SER A 24 -4.27 0.63 19.09
CA SER A 24 -3.42 1.32 18.10
C SER A 24 -2.72 0.41 17.08
N VAL A 25 -2.82 -0.92 17.20
CA VAL A 25 -1.99 -1.87 16.42
C VAL A 25 -2.57 -2.23 15.03
N LEU A 26 -3.67 -1.61 14.61
CA LEU A 26 -4.42 -2.01 13.41
C LEU A 26 -3.99 -1.32 12.10
N PHE A 27 -3.02 -0.40 12.12
CA PHE A 27 -2.64 0.44 10.97
C PHE A 27 -1.26 0.10 10.35
N ALA A 28 -0.79 -1.14 10.47
CA ALA A 28 0.58 -1.53 10.09
C ALA A 28 0.74 -2.12 8.68
N HIS A 29 -0.20 -1.92 7.76
CA HIS A 29 -0.12 -2.44 6.38
C HIS A 29 0.06 -1.29 5.39
N THR A 30 1.28 -0.82 5.18
CA THR A 30 1.59 0.19 4.17
C THR A 30 1.91 -0.53 2.87
N LEU A 31 1.25 -0.15 1.77
CA LEU A 31 1.67 -0.57 0.43
C LEU A 31 2.87 0.28 0.00
N TYR A 32 3.85 -0.36 -0.61
CA TYR A 32 5.01 0.25 -1.26
C TYR A 32 5.02 -0.12 -2.74
N MET A 33 5.54 0.80 -3.55
CA MET A 33 5.75 0.64 -4.98
C MET A 33 7.18 1.12 -5.28
N ASN A 34 7.87 0.38 -6.12
CA ASN A 34 9.16 0.76 -6.68
C ASN A 34 9.06 0.74 -8.20
N VAL A 35 9.49 1.81 -8.86
CA VAL A 35 9.46 1.95 -10.32
C VAL A 35 10.89 1.94 -10.84
N LEU A 36 11.20 0.96 -11.68
CA LEU A 36 12.52 0.72 -12.25
C LEU A 36 12.46 0.96 -13.76
N ASP A 37 13.27 1.90 -14.24
CA ASP A 37 13.58 2.00 -15.67
C ASP A 37 14.63 0.94 -16.01
N ASN A 38 14.30 0.03 -16.92
CA ASN A 38 15.22 -1.04 -17.34
C ASN A 38 16.23 -0.58 -18.41
N GLU A 39 16.18 0.68 -18.84
CA GLU A 39 17.04 1.28 -19.87
C GLU A 39 16.96 0.57 -21.24
N ASP A 40 15.89 -0.20 -21.49
CA ASP A 40 15.64 -0.94 -22.73
C ASP A 40 14.25 -0.65 -23.34
N GLY A 41 13.63 0.45 -22.90
CA GLY A 41 12.26 0.85 -23.26
C GLY A 41 11.17 0.12 -22.48
N THR A 42 11.55 -0.69 -21.48
CA THR A 42 10.62 -1.30 -20.53
C THR A 42 10.77 -0.75 -19.13
N VAL A 43 9.70 -0.85 -18.36
CA VAL A 43 9.60 -0.43 -16.96
C VAL A 43 9.14 -1.61 -16.16
N THR A 44 9.83 -1.86 -15.05
CA THR A 44 9.41 -2.83 -14.05
C THR A 44 8.85 -2.09 -12.85
N VAL A 45 7.69 -2.55 -12.38
CA VAL A 45 7.08 -2.06 -11.14
C VAL A 45 7.03 -3.21 -10.15
N GLU A 46 7.56 -2.98 -8.96
CA GLU A 46 7.53 -3.92 -7.84
C GLU A 46 6.59 -3.36 -6.77
N GLY A 47 5.73 -4.21 -6.20
CA GLY A 47 4.82 -3.83 -5.14
C GLY A 47 4.91 -4.79 -3.95
N MET A 48 4.95 -4.24 -2.74
CA MET A 48 4.97 -5.03 -1.51
C MET A 48 4.28 -4.31 -0.35
N PHE A 49 3.78 -5.07 0.61
CA PHE A 49 3.27 -4.52 1.87
C PHE A 49 4.36 -4.50 2.95
N SER A 50 4.28 -3.57 3.90
CA SER A 50 5.17 -3.47 5.07
C SER A 50 5.22 -4.75 5.93
N THR A 51 4.23 -5.64 5.77
CA THR A 51 4.18 -6.97 6.40
C THR A 51 5.03 -8.03 5.71
N GLY A 52 5.66 -7.69 4.58
CA GLY A 52 6.48 -8.59 3.78
C GLY A 52 5.71 -9.43 2.76
N SER A 53 4.39 -9.23 2.66
CA SER A 53 3.58 -9.88 1.63
C SER A 53 3.65 -9.14 0.30
N GLU A 54 3.66 -9.88 -0.79
CA GLU A 54 3.71 -9.37 -2.16
C GLU A 54 2.40 -8.65 -2.53
N ALA A 55 2.48 -7.66 -3.42
CA ALA A 55 1.32 -7.00 -4.01
C ALA A 55 0.62 -7.85 -5.08
N SER A 56 0.62 -9.17 -4.91
CA SER A 56 0.21 -10.10 -5.96
C SER A 56 -1.21 -9.87 -6.42
N GLY A 57 -1.39 -9.83 -7.73
CA GLY A 57 -2.69 -9.70 -8.37
C GLY A 57 -3.37 -8.34 -8.21
N LEU A 58 -2.72 -7.36 -7.57
CA LEU A 58 -3.25 -5.99 -7.53
C LEU A 58 -3.32 -5.39 -8.95
N PRO A 59 -4.35 -4.60 -9.26
CA PRO A 59 -4.41 -3.87 -10.50
C PRO A 59 -3.44 -2.70 -10.52
N LEU A 60 -2.74 -2.55 -11.65
CA LEU A 60 -1.89 -1.41 -11.94
C LEU A 60 -2.44 -0.70 -13.18
N TYR A 61 -2.54 0.62 -13.13
CA TYR A 61 -3.06 1.43 -14.23
C TYR A 61 -1.96 2.37 -14.71
N LEU A 62 -1.86 2.53 -16.02
CA LEU A 62 -1.11 3.61 -16.64
C LEU A 62 -2.12 4.70 -16.97
N GLU A 63 -1.99 5.86 -16.35
CA GLU A 63 -2.88 7.02 -16.52
C GLU A 63 -2.15 8.12 -17.28
N ASP A 64 -2.84 8.85 -18.15
CA ASP A 64 -2.29 10.05 -18.78
C ASP A 64 -2.22 11.23 -17.80
N THR A 65 -1.74 12.38 -18.26
CA THR A 65 -1.64 13.61 -17.45
C THR A 65 -2.99 14.19 -17.00
N LYS A 66 -4.12 13.68 -17.53
CA LYS A 66 -5.48 14.06 -17.16
C LYS A 66 -6.14 13.02 -16.24
N GLY A 67 -5.46 11.90 -15.96
CA GLY A 67 -6.00 10.79 -15.17
C GLY A 67 -6.84 9.80 -15.99
N GLU A 68 -6.79 9.85 -17.32
CA GLU A 68 -7.46 8.86 -18.17
C GLU A 68 -6.60 7.59 -18.26
N VAL A 69 -7.22 6.43 -18.09
CA VAL A 69 -6.51 5.15 -18.15
C VAL A 69 -6.09 4.84 -19.59
N ILE A 70 -4.79 4.86 -19.84
CA ILE A 70 -4.14 4.40 -21.07
C ILE A 70 -4.14 2.88 -21.12
N LYS A 71 -3.79 2.23 -20.01
CA LYS A 71 -3.67 0.77 -19.94
C LYS A 71 -3.98 0.25 -18.54
N LYS A 72 -4.66 -0.90 -18.48
CA LYS A 72 -4.83 -1.68 -17.25
C LYS A 72 -3.93 -2.91 -17.29
N LEU A 73 -3.22 -3.12 -16.20
CA LEU A 73 -2.26 -4.18 -15.96
C LEU A 73 -2.58 -4.86 -14.61
N LYS A 74 -1.87 -5.94 -14.29
CA LYS A 74 -2.06 -6.71 -13.06
C LYS A 74 -0.71 -7.27 -12.59
N MET A 75 -0.38 -7.06 -11.33
CA MET A 75 0.83 -7.63 -10.73
C MET A 75 0.80 -9.17 -10.80
N ASP A 76 1.95 -9.79 -11.01
CA ASP A 76 2.10 -11.24 -11.03
C ASP A 76 2.12 -11.86 -9.61
N GLU A 77 2.53 -13.12 -9.49
CA GLU A 77 2.59 -13.84 -8.21
C GLU A 77 3.70 -13.30 -7.28
N SER A 78 4.78 -12.76 -7.83
CA SER A 78 5.86 -12.09 -7.10
C SER A 78 5.52 -10.66 -6.69
N GLY A 79 4.39 -10.11 -7.14
CA GLY A 79 4.08 -8.70 -6.93
C GLY A 79 4.92 -7.80 -7.84
N GLU A 80 5.25 -8.26 -9.04
CA GLU A 80 5.99 -7.53 -10.05
C GLU A 80 5.18 -7.41 -11.35
N ILE A 81 5.52 -6.42 -12.17
CA ILE A 81 5.09 -6.38 -13.56
C ILE A 81 6.07 -5.57 -14.41
N THR A 82 6.41 -6.11 -15.58
CA THR A 82 7.20 -5.41 -16.60
C THR A 82 6.33 -5.08 -17.81
N PHE A 83 6.43 -3.85 -18.30
CA PHE A 83 5.70 -3.39 -19.49
C PHE A 83 6.54 -2.41 -20.32
N LYS A 84 6.19 -2.23 -21.59
CA LYS A 84 6.81 -1.19 -22.43
C LYS A 84 6.36 0.20 -21.98
N ALA A 85 7.30 1.11 -21.78
CA ALA A 85 7.00 2.50 -21.46
C ALA A 85 6.13 3.13 -22.56
N PRO A 86 5.02 3.81 -22.22
CA PRO A 86 4.31 4.65 -23.16
C PRO A 86 5.21 5.75 -23.76
N ASP A 87 4.97 6.10 -25.03
CA ASP A 87 5.66 7.21 -25.71
C ASP A 87 5.17 8.61 -25.26
N VAL A 88 4.27 8.65 -24.29
CA VAL A 88 3.67 9.87 -23.73
C VAL A 88 3.90 9.90 -22.23
N PRO A 89 3.97 11.09 -21.59
CA PRO A 89 4.02 11.19 -20.13
C PRO A 89 2.82 10.50 -19.48
N TYR A 90 3.08 9.72 -18.43
CA TYR A 90 2.10 8.90 -17.77
C TYR A 90 2.39 8.76 -16.26
N MET A 91 1.34 8.44 -15.51
CA MET A 91 1.39 8.07 -14.11
C MET A 91 1.18 6.57 -13.98
N ILE A 92 1.91 5.95 -13.07
CA ILE A 92 1.73 4.56 -12.65
C ILE A 92 0.87 4.59 -11.39
N PHE A 93 -0.34 4.05 -11.47
CA PHE A 93 -1.28 3.95 -10.36
C PHE A 93 -1.44 2.50 -9.92
N LEU A 94 -0.89 2.17 -8.75
CA LEU A 94 -1.08 0.87 -8.10
C LEU A 94 -2.22 0.95 -7.10
N ASP A 95 -3.24 0.12 -7.28
CA ASP A 95 -4.46 0.13 -6.48
C ASP A 95 -4.56 -1.09 -5.57
N GLY A 96 -4.17 -0.91 -4.30
CA GLY A 96 -4.37 -1.87 -3.23
C GLY A 96 -5.69 -1.72 -2.47
N GLY A 97 -6.61 -0.89 -2.96
CA GLY A 97 -7.90 -0.60 -2.32
C GLY A 97 -7.88 0.62 -1.39
N PRO A 98 -9.01 0.90 -0.69
CA PRO A 98 -9.16 2.10 0.12
C PRO A 98 -8.03 2.29 1.14
N GLY A 99 -7.35 3.44 1.06
CA GLY A 99 -6.22 3.78 1.94
C GLY A 99 -4.87 3.16 1.54
N HIS A 100 -4.82 2.36 0.47
CA HIS A 100 -3.63 1.62 0.02
C HIS A 100 -3.40 1.84 -1.49
N THR A 101 -3.34 3.10 -1.91
CA THR A 101 -3.18 3.51 -3.31
C THR A 101 -1.91 4.31 -3.49
N LEU A 102 -1.13 4.02 -4.53
CA LEU A 102 0.11 4.72 -4.84
C LEU A 102 0.10 5.25 -6.27
N ARG A 103 0.60 6.47 -6.46
CA ARG A 103 0.77 7.09 -7.78
C ARG A 103 2.17 7.69 -7.89
N GLU A 104 2.89 7.33 -8.95
CA GLU A 104 4.20 7.88 -9.26
C GLU A 104 4.32 8.15 -10.77
N GLU A 105 5.15 9.12 -11.14
CA GLU A 105 5.48 9.37 -12.54
C GLU A 105 6.32 8.20 -13.08
N GLY A 106 5.92 7.66 -14.23
CA GLY A 106 6.70 6.63 -14.91
C GLY A 106 7.83 7.23 -15.75
N PRO A 107 8.96 6.52 -15.93
CA PRO A 107 10.02 6.96 -16.83
C PRO A 107 9.52 6.94 -18.27
N LEU A 108 9.91 7.96 -19.03
CA LEU A 108 9.61 8.05 -20.46
C LEU A 108 10.44 7.05 -21.25
N ASN A 109 9.85 6.52 -22.32
CA ASN A 109 10.60 5.73 -23.29
C ASN A 109 11.74 6.58 -23.87
N GLN A 110 13.00 6.20 -23.61
CA GLN A 110 14.21 6.91 -24.09
C GLN A 110 14.67 6.44 -25.46
#